data_AF-A0A956DY93-F1
#
_entry.id   AF-A0A956DY93-F1
#
_cell.length_a   1.000
_cell.length_b   1.000
_cell.length_c   1.000
_cell.angle_alpha   90.00
_cell.angle_beta   90.00
_cell.angle_gamma   90.00
#
_symmetry.space_group_name_H-M   'P 1'
#
loop_
_entity.id
_entity.type
_entity.pdbx_description
1 polymer ?
#
loop_
_entity_poly.entity_id
_entity_poly.type
_entity_poly.pdbx_seq_one_letter_code
_entity_poly.pdbx_strand_id
1 'polypeptide(L)'
;MEEVIKAAEERVASLLEPINGGVGEDISYDEQFDEIKNETEKLSSLSGEVCDWGSVAVTSREILEEKSKDFRVACYLATCKCREGTIDGVLDGLVLLKGITDKYWDDMFPPLRRMRARAGMVGWWSEQSGTVMIDYPLKPEHNGAVQAAEELSKGLDALWRDKFGEHYPGMVKLRDAVRHWVRTCPKEAPKP
;
A
#
# COMPACT_ATOMS: atom_id res chain seq x y z
N MET A 1 8.74 -10.00 -15.48
CA MET A 1 8.22 -8.73 -14.91
C MET A 1 6.72 -8.65 -15.09
N GLU A 2 6.21 -8.72 -16.32
CA GLU A 2 4.76 -8.72 -16.60
C GLU A 2 3.98 -9.82 -15.84
N GLU A 3 4.47 -11.07 -15.85
CA GLU A 3 3.87 -12.17 -15.07
C GLU A 3 3.87 -11.92 -13.56
N VAL A 4 4.90 -11.23 -13.04
CA VAL A 4 5.02 -10.90 -11.61
C VAL A 4 3.98 -9.87 -11.21
N ILE A 5 3.77 -8.84 -12.05
CA ILE A 5 2.75 -7.82 -11.83
C ILE A 5 1.37 -8.46 -11.92
N LYS A 6 1.12 -9.29 -12.94
CA LYS A 6 -0.15 -10.00 -13.10
C LYS A 6 -0.49 -10.88 -11.88
N ALA A 7 0.49 -11.59 -11.34
CA ALA A 7 0.29 -12.39 -10.13
C ALA A 7 -0.11 -11.51 -8.92
N ALA A 8 0.48 -10.32 -8.78
CA ALA A 8 0.09 -9.37 -7.74
C ALA A 8 -1.33 -8.81 -7.96
N GLU A 9 -1.71 -8.52 -9.21
CA GLU A 9 -3.08 -8.12 -9.59
C GLU A 9 -4.10 -9.20 -9.21
N GLU A 10 -3.80 -10.47 -9.49
CA GLU A 10 -4.67 -11.60 -9.11
C GLU A 10 -4.83 -11.72 -7.58
N ARG A 11 -3.76 -11.52 -6.81
CA ARG A 11 -3.80 -11.60 -5.33
C ARG A 11 -4.63 -10.51 -4.66
N VAL A 12 -4.72 -9.32 -5.27
CA VAL A 12 -5.47 -8.19 -4.71
C VAL A 12 -6.82 -7.95 -5.40
N ALA A 13 -7.20 -8.78 -6.37
CA ALA A 13 -8.40 -8.59 -7.18
C ALA A 13 -9.67 -8.44 -6.33
N SER A 14 -9.87 -9.30 -5.32
CA SER A 14 -11.06 -9.27 -4.45
C SER A 14 -11.23 -7.93 -3.72
N LEU A 15 -10.12 -7.31 -3.31
CA LEU A 15 -10.09 -6.02 -2.62
C LEU A 15 -10.59 -4.87 -3.51
N LEU A 16 -10.59 -5.08 -4.83
CA LEU A 16 -10.95 -4.08 -5.85
C LEU A 16 -12.27 -4.40 -6.57
N GLU A 17 -13.04 -5.38 -6.10
CA GLU A 17 -14.41 -5.63 -6.57
C GLU A 17 -15.38 -4.59 -5.99
N PRO A 18 -16.33 -4.04 -6.75
CA PRO A 18 -17.24 -3.01 -6.24
C PRO A 18 -18.14 -3.56 -5.13
N ILE A 19 -18.44 -2.72 -4.13
CA ILE A 19 -19.34 -3.07 -3.03
C ILE A 19 -20.75 -2.66 -3.44
N ASN A 20 -21.63 -3.64 -3.63
CA ASN A 20 -23.01 -3.43 -4.13
C ASN A 20 -23.07 -2.58 -5.41
N GLY A 21 -22.08 -2.74 -6.31
CA GLY A 21 -21.97 -1.97 -7.55
C GLY A 21 -21.35 -0.57 -7.41
N GLY A 22 -20.93 -0.17 -6.20
CA GLY A 22 -20.31 1.12 -5.94
C GLY A 22 -19.12 1.03 -4.98
N VAL A 23 -18.95 2.08 -4.17
CA VAL A 23 -17.84 2.26 -3.23
C VAL A 23 -18.20 1.96 -1.77
N GLY A 24 -19.43 1.51 -1.49
CA GLY A 24 -19.91 1.28 -0.14
C GLY A 24 -20.22 2.59 0.61
N GLU A 25 -19.88 2.66 1.90
CA GLU A 25 -20.24 3.77 2.81
C GLU A 25 -19.04 4.49 3.46
N ASP A 26 -19.28 5.68 4.04
CA ASP A 26 -18.27 6.43 4.79
C ASP A 26 -18.07 5.83 6.18
N ILE A 27 -16.92 5.19 6.39
CA ILE A 27 -16.52 4.52 7.63
C ILE A 27 -15.84 5.45 8.66
N SER A 28 -16.00 6.78 8.55
CA SER A 28 -15.33 7.72 9.46
C SER A 28 -15.69 7.57 10.95
N TYR A 29 -16.86 7.00 11.25
CA TYR A 29 -17.33 6.66 12.60
C TYR A 29 -17.48 5.13 12.76
N ASP A 30 -16.73 4.41 11.93
CA ASP A 30 -16.56 2.97 11.87
C ASP A 30 -16.05 2.33 13.17
N GLU A 31 -16.71 1.38 13.84
CA GLU A 31 -16.06 0.64 14.94
C GLU A 31 -14.83 -0.13 14.43
N GLN A 32 -14.93 -0.84 13.29
CA GLN A 32 -13.80 -1.54 12.68
C GLN A 32 -12.69 -0.57 12.22
N PHE A 33 -13.07 0.62 11.75
CA PHE A 33 -12.08 1.64 11.40
C PHE A 33 -11.40 2.25 12.64
N ASP A 34 -12.14 2.40 13.74
CA ASP A 34 -11.60 2.81 15.03
C ASP A 34 -10.59 1.78 15.57
N GLU A 35 -10.86 0.48 15.42
CA GLU A 35 -9.91 -0.58 15.76
C GLU A 35 -8.58 -0.43 15.01
N ILE A 36 -8.63 -0.22 13.68
CA ILE A 36 -7.42 0.02 12.86
C ILE A 36 -6.64 1.25 13.38
N LYS A 37 -7.34 2.34 13.67
CA LYS A 37 -6.70 3.56 14.19
C LYS A 37 -6.06 3.29 15.55
N ASN A 38 -6.77 2.68 16.47
CA ASN A 38 -6.29 2.36 17.82
C ASN A 38 -5.02 1.50 17.77
N GLU A 39 -4.96 0.49 16.89
CA GLU A 39 -3.75 -0.32 16.71
C GLU A 39 -2.58 0.51 16.20
N THR A 40 -2.82 1.35 15.18
CA THR A 40 -1.75 2.15 14.55
C THR A 40 -1.28 3.34 15.39
N GLU A 41 -2.11 3.84 16.31
CA GLU A 41 -1.71 4.85 17.31
C GLU A 41 -0.64 4.33 18.28
N LYS A 42 -0.62 3.02 18.55
CA LYS A 42 0.41 2.37 19.40
C LYS A 42 1.84 2.57 18.87
N LEU A 43 2.01 2.86 17.58
CA LEU A 43 3.32 3.18 17.00
C LEU A 43 3.98 4.42 17.61
N SER A 44 3.18 5.29 18.22
CA SER A 44 3.63 6.49 18.93
C SER A 44 3.62 6.33 20.46
N SER A 45 3.25 5.14 20.95
CA SER A 45 3.07 4.91 22.37
C SER A 45 4.40 4.83 23.12
N LEU A 46 4.45 5.53 24.26
CA LEU A 46 5.58 5.47 25.20
C LEU A 46 5.44 4.32 26.22
N SER A 47 4.28 3.64 26.25
CA SER A 47 3.99 2.54 27.19
C SER A 47 4.61 1.21 26.77
N GLY A 48 5.23 1.14 25.57
CA GLY A 48 5.81 -0.10 25.02
C GLY A 48 4.79 -1.00 24.32
N GLU A 49 3.57 -0.53 24.09
CA GLU A 49 2.58 -1.23 23.27
C GLU A 49 3.07 -1.43 21.84
N VAL A 50 2.74 -2.59 21.27
CA VAL A 50 3.11 -2.94 19.89
C VAL A 50 1.81 -3.02 19.07
N CYS A 51 1.83 -2.37 17.90
CA CYS A 51 0.74 -2.46 16.93
C CYS A 51 0.57 -3.91 16.46
N ASP A 52 -0.65 -4.44 16.56
CA ASP A 52 -1.01 -5.74 15.96
C ASP A 52 -1.31 -5.55 14.47
N TRP A 53 -0.27 -5.67 13.65
CA TRP A 53 -0.40 -5.58 12.19
C TRP A 53 -1.24 -6.71 11.58
N GLY A 54 -1.37 -7.84 12.27
CA GLY A 54 -2.23 -8.95 11.85
C GLY A 54 -3.69 -8.57 11.95
N SER A 55 -4.10 -8.02 13.10
CA SER A 55 -5.44 -7.47 13.30
C SER A 55 -5.74 -6.35 12.29
N VAL A 56 -4.82 -5.39 12.11
CA VAL A 56 -4.99 -4.32 11.10
C VAL A 56 -5.19 -4.89 9.70
N ALA A 57 -4.45 -5.94 9.32
CA ALA A 57 -4.56 -6.55 7.99
C ALA A 57 -5.92 -7.23 7.78
N VAL A 58 -6.40 -7.99 8.77
CA VAL A 58 -7.70 -8.67 8.73
C VAL A 58 -8.83 -7.65 8.65
N THR A 59 -8.89 -6.70 9.58
CA THR A 59 -9.94 -5.69 9.63
C THR A 59 -9.93 -4.80 8.38
N SER A 60 -8.74 -4.42 7.87
CA SER A 60 -8.66 -3.62 6.64
C SER A 60 -9.16 -4.37 5.41
N ARG A 61 -8.91 -5.68 5.33
CA ARG A 61 -9.44 -6.52 4.25
C ARG A 61 -10.96 -6.58 4.31
N GLU A 62 -11.53 -6.89 5.47
CA GLU A 62 -12.98 -6.97 5.67
C GLU A 62 -13.67 -5.67 5.25
N ILE A 63 -13.15 -4.51 5.69
CA ILE A 63 -13.69 -3.22 5.28
C ILE A 63 -13.63 -3.04 3.76
N LEU A 64 -12.49 -3.33 3.12
CA LEU A 64 -12.34 -3.15 1.68
C LEU A 64 -13.20 -4.12 0.87
N GLU A 65 -13.45 -5.33 1.35
CA GLU A 65 -14.23 -6.34 0.63
C GLU A 65 -15.74 -6.13 0.82
N GLU A 66 -16.17 -5.63 1.99
CA GLU A 66 -17.60 -5.68 2.36
C GLU A 66 -18.25 -4.32 2.60
N LYS A 67 -17.48 -3.28 2.96
CA LYS A 67 -18.05 -2.07 3.57
C LYS A 67 -17.72 -0.76 2.87
N SER A 68 -16.44 -0.53 2.55
CA SER A 68 -16.01 0.74 1.98
C SER A 68 -14.78 0.61 1.11
N LYS A 69 -14.84 1.20 -0.09
CA LYS A 69 -13.63 1.58 -0.83
C LYS A 69 -13.12 2.88 -0.22
N ASP A 70 -12.27 2.72 0.79
CA ASP A 70 -11.65 3.83 1.51
C ASP A 70 -10.13 3.84 1.29
N PHE A 71 -9.62 4.98 0.82
CA PHE A 71 -8.21 5.18 0.54
C PHE A 71 -7.33 5.02 1.78
N ARG A 72 -7.81 5.43 2.96
CA ARG A 72 -7.09 5.28 4.22
C ARG A 72 -6.89 3.81 4.55
N VAL A 73 -7.95 3.02 4.40
CA VAL A 73 -7.93 1.57 4.65
C VAL A 73 -7.01 0.86 3.66
N ALA A 74 -7.03 1.25 2.38
CA ALA A 74 -6.08 0.73 1.40
C ALA A 74 -4.62 1.05 1.77
N CYS A 75 -4.32 2.24 2.29
CA CYS A 75 -3.00 2.58 2.81
C CYS A 75 -2.60 1.75 4.05
N TYR A 76 -3.53 1.48 4.97
CA TYR A 76 -3.29 0.59 6.10
C TYR A 76 -2.97 -0.83 5.64
N LEU A 77 -3.81 -1.42 4.78
CA LEU A 77 -3.59 -2.77 4.26
C LEU A 77 -2.30 -2.88 3.46
N ALA A 78 -1.99 -1.89 2.61
CA ALA A 78 -0.73 -1.86 1.85
C ALA A 78 0.49 -1.77 2.78
N THR A 79 0.38 -1.10 3.94
CA THR A 79 1.42 -1.09 4.97
C THR A 79 1.58 -2.47 5.59
N CYS A 80 0.48 -3.14 5.95
CA CYS A 80 0.52 -4.52 6.46
C CYS A 80 1.20 -5.46 5.47
N LYS A 81 0.86 -5.34 4.17
CA LYS A 81 1.47 -6.11 3.09
C LYS A 81 2.98 -5.92 3.00
N CYS A 82 3.48 -4.69 3.09
CA CYS A 82 4.92 -4.45 3.14
C CYS A 82 5.58 -5.05 4.40
N ARG A 83 4.84 -5.11 5.51
CA ARG A 83 5.31 -5.66 6.79
C ARG A 83 5.27 -7.19 6.87
N GLU A 84 4.65 -7.88 5.92
CA GLU A 84 4.73 -9.36 5.81
C GLU A 84 6.18 -9.84 5.58
N GLY A 85 7.08 -8.95 5.15
CA GLY A 85 8.48 -9.31 4.93
C GLY A 85 8.67 -10.16 3.69
N THR A 86 7.94 -9.85 2.62
CA THR A 86 8.08 -10.47 1.30
C THR A 86 8.05 -9.40 0.21
N ILE A 87 8.72 -9.64 -0.93
CA ILE A 87 8.64 -8.72 -2.07
C ILE A 87 7.23 -8.75 -2.68
N ASP A 88 6.59 -9.92 -2.69
CA ASP A 88 5.20 -10.05 -3.15
C ASP A 88 4.24 -9.15 -2.35
N GLY A 89 4.41 -9.04 -1.03
CA GLY A 89 3.62 -8.12 -0.23
C GLY A 89 3.81 -6.65 -0.65
N VAL A 90 5.03 -6.24 -1.00
CA VAL A 90 5.26 -4.88 -1.54
C VAL A 90 4.56 -4.67 -2.88
N LEU A 91 4.64 -5.65 -3.77
CA LEU A 91 3.95 -5.60 -5.07
C LEU A 91 2.43 -5.51 -4.88
N ASP A 92 1.87 -6.35 -4.01
CA ASP A 92 0.44 -6.35 -3.67
C ASP A 92 0.00 -4.98 -3.15
N GLY A 93 0.78 -4.37 -2.24
CA GLY A 93 0.48 -3.04 -1.71
C GLY A 93 0.49 -1.96 -2.80
N LEU A 94 1.49 -1.99 -3.69
CA LEU A 94 1.57 -1.04 -4.82
C LEU A 94 0.42 -1.22 -5.82
N VAL A 95 0.08 -2.46 -6.16
CA VAL A 95 -1.01 -2.78 -7.09
C VAL A 95 -2.36 -2.42 -6.49
N LEU A 96 -2.60 -2.72 -5.20
CA LEU A 96 -3.82 -2.32 -4.49
C LEU A 96 -4.02 -0.80 -4.55
N LEU A 97 -2.97 -0.03 -4.20
CA LEU A 97 -3.05 1.43 -4.16
C LEU A 97 -3.24 2.06 -5.54
N LYS A 98 -2.57 1.50 -6.57
CA LYS A 98 -2.81 1.89 -7.95
C LYS A 98 -4.24 1.58 -8.37
N GLY A 99 -4.69 0.34 -8.15
CA GLY A 99 -5.99 -0.16 -8.58
C GLY A 99 -7.15 0.58 -7.92
N ILE A 100 -7.10 0.84 -6.61
CA ILE A 100 -8.16 1.60 -5.92
C ILE A 100 -8.22 3.05 -6.41
N THR A 101 -7.05 3.65 -6.71
CA THR A 101 -6.97 5.00 -7.26
C THR A 101 -7.53 5.05 -8.68
N ASP A 102 -7.13 4.14 -9.56
CA ASP A 102 -7.63 4.13 -10.94
C ASP A 102 -9.15 3.89 -11.02
N LYS A 103 -9.67 2.96 -10.21
CA LYS A 103 -11.08 2.56 -10.27
C LYS A 103 -12.03 3.53 -9.58
N TYR A 104 -11.62 4.10 -8.45
CA TYR A 104 -12.57 4.73 -7.52
C TYR A 104 -12.18 6.15 -7.10
N TRP A 105 -11.18 6.78 -7.72
CA TRP A 105 -10.67 8.08 -7.27
C TRP A 105 -11.76 9.12 -6.92
N ASP A 106 -12.73 9.30 -7.82
CA ASP A 106 -13.73 10.35 -7.69
C ASP A 106 -14.77 10.04 -6.61
N ASP A 107 -15.12 8.77 -6.43
CA ASP A 107 -16.22 8.32 -5.58
C ASP A 107 -15.77 7.76 -4.22
N MET A 108 -14.52 7.28 -4.08
CA MET A 108 -14.03 6.61 -2.88
C MET A 108 -13.95 7.53 -1.66
N PHE A 109 -13.91 6.91 -0.48
CA PHE A 109 -13.79 7.63 0.78
C PHE A 109 -12.32 7.88 1.18
N PRO A 110 -12.02 8.97 1.92
CA PRO A 110 -12.85 10.17 2.09
C PRO A 110 -13.10 10.88 0.74
N PRO A 111 -14.19 11.64 0.56
CA PRO A 111 -14.49 12.30 -0.70
C PRO A 111 -13.45 13.38 -1.07
N LEU A 112 -13.36 13.75 -2.35
CA LEU A 112 -12.36 14.71 -2.87
C LEU A 112 -12.30 16.05 -2.11
N ARG A 113 -13.42 16.54 -1.57
CA ARG A 113 -13.45 17.75 -0.70
C ARG A 113 -12.58 17.62 0.57
N ARG A 114 -12.19 16.40 0.95
CA ARG A 114 -11.29 16.08 2.05
C ARG A 114 -9.92 15.62 1.53
N MET A 115 -9.41 16.22 0.44
CA MET A 115 -8.20 15.78 -0.24
C MET A 115 -6.98 15.63 0.67
N ARG A 116 -6.82 16.54 1.64
CA ARG A 116 -5.73 16.48 2.63
C ARG A 116 -5.77 15.22 3.50
N ALA A 117 -6.94 14.65 3.76
CA ALA A 117 -7.06 13.41 4.52
C ALA A 117 -6.51 12.22 3.74
N ARG A 118 -6.76 12.14 2.42
CA ARG A 118 -6.12 11.14 1.56
C ARG A 118 -4.60 11.40 1.47
N ALA A 119 -4.20 12.67 1.27
CA ALA A 119 -2.79 13.02 1.11
C ALA A 119 -1.96 12.67 2.36
N GLY A 120 -2.48 12.91 3.56
CA GLY A 120 -1.81 12.52 4.81
C GLY A 120 -1.48 11.02 4.86
N MET A 121 -2.36 10.16 4.32
CA MET A 121 -2.13 8.72 4.28
C MET A 121 -1.02 8.30 3.33
N VAL A 122 -0.79 9.04 2.23
CA VAL A 122 0.34 8.78 1.32
C VAL A 122 1.68 8.91 2.05
N GLY A 123 1.84 10.02 2.80
CA GLY A 123 3.05 10.26 3.58
C GLY A 123 3.24 9.22 4.68
N TRP A 124 2.17 8.92 5.42
CA TRP A 124 2.20 7.92 6.48
C TRP A 124 2.54 6.51 5.95
N TRP A 125 1.85 6.06 4.90
CA TRP A 125 2.10 4.75 4.27
C TRP A 125 3.53 4.65 3.74
N SER A 126 4.03 5.70 3.08
CA SER A 126 5.39 5.70 2.55
C SER A 126 6.43 5.54 3.67
N GLU A 127 6.27 6.26 4.78
CA GLU A 127 7.18 6.18 5.93
C GLU A 127 7.15 4.77 6.56
N GLN A 128 5.95 4.26 6.85
CA GLN A 128 5.79 2.98 7.53
C GLN A 128 6.27 1.79 6.68
N SER A 129 5.98 1.83 5.37
CA SER A 129 6.35 0.76 4.45
C SER A 129 7.84 0.80 4.09
N GLY A 130 8.36 1.98 3.72
CA GLY A 130 9.77 2.11 3.33
C GLY A 130 10.76 1.71 4.43
N THR A 131 10.40 1.97 5.70
CA THR A 131 11.23 1.62 6.87
C THR A 131 11.48 0.11 6.99
N VAL A 132 10.47 -0.72 6.74
CA VAL A 132 10.63 -2.19 6.86
C VAL A 132 11.18 -2.83 5.58
N MET A 133 11.08 -2.14 4.45
CA MET A 133 11.57 -2.63 3.17
C MET A 133 13.10 -2.54 3.05
N ILE A 134 13.71 -1.46 3.55
CA ILE A 134 15.10 -1.11 3.24
C ILE A 134 16.10 -2.25 3.53
N ASP A 135 15.88 -3.02 4.61
CA ASP A 135 16.79 -4.07 5.09
C ASP A 135 16.44 -5.48 4.58
N TYR A 136 15.52 -5.60 3.61
CA TYR A 136 15.10 -6.89 3.08
C TYR A 136 16.28 -7.67 2.42
N PRO A 137 16.51 -8.95 2.79
CA PRO A 137 17.66 -9.72 2.30
C PRO A 137 17.43 -10.20 0.85
N LEU A 138 17.90 -9.41 -0.11
CA LEU A 138 17.75 -9.70 -1.54
C LEU A 138 18.63 -10.86 -2.00
N LYS A 139 18.09 -11.66 -2.93
CA LYS A 139 18.74 -12.77 -3.62
C LYS A 139 18.67 -12.55 -5.13
N PRO A 140 19.51 -13.21 -5.94
CA PRO A 140 19.47 -13.08 -7.40
C PRO A 140 18.09 -13.33 -8.02
N GLU A 141 17.37 -14.34 -7.52
CA GLU A 141 16.01 -14.71 -7.96
C GLU A 141 14.98 -13.59 -7.79
N HIS A 142 15.25 -12.60 -6.94
CA HIS A 142 14.35 -11.47 -6.71
C HIS A 142 14.43 -10.39 -7.80
N ASN A 143 15.37 -10.46 -8.74
CA ASN A 143 15.62 -9.38 -9.70
C ASN A 143 14.35 -8.97 -10.46
N GLY A 144 13.57 -9.94 -10.96
CA GLY A 144 12.32 -9.67 -11.68
C GLY A 144 11.26 -8.95 -10.83
N ALA A 145 11.17 -9.28 -9.54
CA ALA A 145 10.22 -8.66 -8.61
C ALA A 145 10.69 -7.27 -8.14
N VAL A 146 12.00 -7.07 -7.97
CA VAL A 146 12.58 -5.75 -7.69
C VAL A 146 12.33 -4.77 -8.84
N GLN A 147 12.50 -5.22 -10.10
CA GLN A 147 12.20 -4.40 -11.27
C GLN A 147 10.70 -4.08 -11.37
N ALA A 148 9.83 -5.05 -11.09
CA ALA A 148 8.39 -4.81 -11.02
C ALA A 148 8.02 -3.77 -9.94
N ALA A 149 8.62 -3.83 -8.75
CA ALA A 149 8.40 -2.84 -7.70
C ALA A 149 8.89 -1.44 -8.12
N GLU A 150 10.00 -1.34 -8.84
CA GLU A 150 10.47 -0.07 -9.41
C GLU A 150 9.48 0.51 -10.43
N GLU A 151 8.98 -0.31 -11.35
CA GLU A 151 8.00 0.11 -12.35
C GLU A 151 6.68 0.54 -11.70
N LEU A 152 6.11 -0.29 -10.83
CA LEU A 152 4.86 0.00 -10.14
C LEU A 152 4.97 1.25 -9.28
N SER A 153 6.06 1.42 -8.53
CA SER A 153 6.26 2.62 -7.70
C SER A 153 6.45 3.89 -8.52
N LYS A 154 7.06 3.83 -9.71
CA LYS A 154 7.11 4.96 -10.65
C LYS A 154 5.72 5.29 -11.21
N GLY A 155 4.97 4.27 -11.62
CA GLY A 155 3.61 4.43 -12.14
C GLY A 155 2.67 5.05 -11.11
N LEU A 156 2.72 4.56 -9.87
CA LEU A 156 1.94 5.10 -8.76
C LEU A 156 2.33 6.55 -8.43
N ASP A 157 3.62 6.89 -8.47
CA ASP A 157 4.10 8.27 -8.25
C ASP A 157 3.52 9.23 -9.27
N ALA A 158 3.55 8.85 -10.56
CA ALA A 158 3.00 9.65 -11.64
C ALA A 158 1.48 9.81 -11.50
N LEU A 159 0.76 8.71 -11.23
CA LEU A 159 -0.69 8.71 -11.01
C LEU A 159 -1.07 9.62 -9.84
N TRP A 160 -0.43 9.47 -8.69
CA TRP A 160 -0.75 10.28 -7.52
C TRP A 160 -0.32 11.74 -7.67
N ARG A 161 0.76 12.03 -8.40
CA ARG A 161 1.12 13.42 -8.72
C ARG A 161 0.03 14.11 -9.53
N ASP A 162 -0.55 13.43 -10.51
CA ASP A 162 -1.68 13.93 -11.29
C ASP A 162 -2.93 14.10 -10.42
N LYS A 163 -3.31 13.05 -9.69
CA LYS A 163 -4.55 13.00 -8.90
C LYS A 163 -4.57 13.95 -7.70
N PHE A 164 -3.47 14.04 -6.94
CA PHE A 164 -3.40 14.90 -5.75
C PHE A 164 -2.97 16.34 -6.06
N GLY A 165 -2.33 16.59 -7.20
CA GLY A 165 -1.84 17.93 -7.57
C GLY A 165 -0.95 18.55 -6.50
N GLU A 166 -1.26 19.78 -6.10
CA GLU A 166 -0.51 20.52 -5.07
C GLU A 166 -0.54 19.85 -3.67
N HIS A 167 -1.46 18.92 -3.44
CA HIS A 167 -1.54 18.19 -2.16
C HIS A 167 -0.66 16.95 -2.12
N TYR A 168 0.02 16.57 -3.21
CA TYR A 168 0.81 15.34 -3.25
C TYR A 168 2.06 15.45 -2.37
N PRO A 169 2.20 14.66 -1.29
CA PRO A 169 3.36 14.75 -0.40
C PRO A 169 4.58 13.99 -0.93
N GLY A 170 4.42 13.16 -1.97
CA GLY A 170 5.44 12.22 -2.44
C GLY A 170 5.50 10.91 -1.65
N MET A 171 6.22 9.93 -2.21
CA MET A 171 6.43 8.59 -1.62
C MET A 171 7.90 8.37 -1.26
N VAL A 172 8.53 9.34 -0.59
CA VAL A 172 10.00 9.44 -0.47
C VAL A 172 10.62 8.16 0.11
N LYS A 173 10.25 7.77 1.33
CA LYS A 173 10.85 6.61 2.01
C LYS A 173 10.65 5.29 1.26
N LEU A 174 9.45 5.06 0.74
CA LEU A 174 9.19 3.84 -0.01
C LEU A 174 9.99 3.79 -1.30
N ARG A 175 10.03 4.90 -2.06
CA ARG A 175 10.82 4.96 -3.30
C ARG A 175 12.32 4.91 -3.03
N ASP A 176 12.80 5.42 -1.90
CA ASP A 176 14.18 5.26 -1.47
C ASP A 176 14.53 3.79 -1.23
N ALA A 177 13.65 3.04 -0.55
CA ALA A 177 13.81 1.61 -0.33
C ALA A 177 13.81 0.82 -1.65
N VAL A 178 12.87 1.10 -2.56
CA VAL A 178 12.84 0.45 -3.88
C VAL A 178 14.09 0.76 -4.69
N ARG A 179 14.55 2.03 -4.73
CA ARG A 179 15.80 2.40 -5.41
C ARG A 179 17.02 1.72 -4.78
N HIS A 180 17.02 1.56 -3.45
CA HIS A 180 18.06 0.82 -2.77
C HIS A 180 18.07 -0.64 -3.25
N TRP A 181 16.91 -1.31 -3.27
CA TRP A 181 16.81 -2.69 -3.76
C TRP A 181 17.30 -2.85 -5.20
N VAL A 182 16.92 -1.94 -6.10
CA VAL A 182 17.39 -1.96 -7.50
C VAL A 182 18.92 -1.91 -7.57
N ARG A 183 19.55 -1.12 -6.69
CA ARG A 183 21.00 -0.96 -6.63
C ARG A 183 21.71 -2.15 -5.98
N THR A 184 21.11 -2.77 -4.96
CA THR A 184 21.77 -3.77 -4.12
C THR A 184 21.37 -5.21 -4.42
N CYS A 185 20.30 -5.45 -5.20
CA CYS A 185 19.89 -6.78 -5.60
C CYS A 185 21.05 -7.49 -6.32
N PRO A 186 21.49 -8.66 -5.84
CA PRO A 186 22.53 -9.42 -6.52
C PRO A 186 22.13 -9.75 -7.95
N LYS A 187 23.10 -9.75 -8.87
CA LYS A 187 22.88 -10.20 -10.25
C LYS A 187 22.86 -11.73 -10.27
N GLU A 188 22.01 -12.32 -11.11
CA GLU A 188 22.12 -13.74 -11.43
C GLU A 188 23.49 -14.02 -12.06
N ALA A 189 24.14 -15.09 -11.63
CA ALA A 189 25.33 -15.57 -12.29
C ALA A 189 24.95 -15.95 -13.74
N PRO A 190 25.78 -15.62 -14.74
CA PRO A 190 25.54 -16.08 -16.10
C PRO A 190 25.38 -17.61 -16.08
N LYS A 191 24.31 -18.13 -16.69
CA LYS A 191 24.13 -19.56 -16.87
C LYS A 191 25.34 -20.09 -17.67
N PRO A 192 25.95 -21.22 -17.26
CA PRO A 192 27.11 -21.79 -17.94
C PRO A 192 26.84 -22.16 -19.39
#